data_AF-A0A8C9YN77-F1
#
_entry.id   AF-A0A8C9YN77-F1
#
_cell.length_a   1.000
_cell.length_b   1.000
_cell.length_c   1.000
_cell.angle_alpha   90.00
_cell.angle_beta   90.00
_cell.angle_gamma   90.00
#
_symmetry.space_group_name_H-M   'P 1'
#
loop_
_entity.id
_entity.type
_entity.pdbx_description
1 polymer ?
#
loop_
_entity_poly.entity_id
_entity_poly.type
_entity_poly.pdbx_seq_one_letter_code
_entity_poly.pdbx_strand_id
1 'polypeptide(L)'
;MTLHQHHHASLCPLSLYTSSSVSILTAVQHQDYSAGVWLRRKDKLEHSQQKCIMIFALVCCFAVLMALIFSAVDFWGEDEDGITEENCSRNCRVVLVENIPEDISFLDNGTSHLPLSVGLYNLLDQAIRVVEIVSPLWLLNSSDYESSFQPAARQVKPEQAFRDLTLQKLWHLFKFCDLFTFTLSSFQLYLSLYYTFYAEVHYVNTTALTKGQLHSSFWVVDRKHFYIGSASMDWRSLATRKELGVLVYDCSCLALDLHKVFSLYWGLQYRDFIPSFWSKRLFALFNRDTPLELTLNSTKAQAYVSSSPDVFIPKDRSSDLEAISRVIQEARHFIYISIIDYLPLLSHNAHRLEPLCTLLKLLSFEFV
;
A
#
# COMPACT_ATOMS: atom_id res chain seq x y z
N MET A 1 59.32 -26.90 -102.80
CA MET A 1 59.53 -26.21 -104.09
C MET A 1 58.14 -25.84 -104.60
N THR A 2 57.70 -24.61 -104.77
CA THR A 2 58.31 -23.30 -105.06
C THR A 2 57.14 -22.31 -104.88
N LEU A 3 57.22 -21.35 -103.96
CA LEU A 3 57.48 -19.91 -104.17
C LEU A 3 56.63 -19.14 -105.20
N HIS A 4 56.22 -17.95 -104.74
CA HIS A 4 55.90 -16.68 -105.42
C HIS A 4 54.50 -16.40 -106.00
N GLN A 5 53.69 -15.66 -105.21
CA GLN A 5 53.45 -14.20 -105.25
C GLN A 5 53.26 -13.43 -106.60
N HIS A 6 52.23 -12.54 -106.56
CA HIS A 6 51.90 -11.36 -107.41
C HIS A 6 51.15 -11.61 -108.74
N HIS A 7 50.16 -10.83 -109.21
CA HIS A 7 49.57 -9.52 -108.86
C HIS A 7 48.20 -9.31 -109.61
N HIS A 8 47.31 -8.44 -109.08
CA HIS A 8 46.31 -7.53 -109.72
C HIS A 8 45.31 -8.04 -110.80
N ALA A 9 44.10 -7.52 -111.01
CA ALA A 9 43.20 -6.54 -110.39
C ALA A 9 41.82 -6.59 -111.12
N SER A 10 40.83 -5.93 -110.53
CA SER A 10 39.68 -5.21 -111.15
C SER A 10 38.26 -5.80 -111.06
N LEU A 11 37.46 -5.03 -110.31
CA LEU A 11 36.11 -4.47 -110.57
C LEU A 11 34.82 -5.33 -110.48
N CYS A 12 33.94 -4.81 -109.60
CA CYS A 12 32.52 -5.11 -109.35
C CYS A 12 31.61 -4.65 -110.52
N PRO A 13 30.31 -5.05 -110.63
CA PRO A 13 29.26 -4.56 -109.71
C PRO A 13 27.99 -5.44 -109.43
N LEU A 14 27.32 -5.14 -108.28
CA LEU A 14 25.86 -5.06 -107.91
C LEU A 14 24.83 -6.09 -108.46
N SER A 15 24.20 -6.96 -107.63
CA SER A 15 22.92 -6.84 -106.83
C SER A 15 21.71 -7.56 -107.50
N LEU A 16 20.67 -8.18 -106.88
CA LEU A 16 19.87 -7.91 -105.66
C LEU A 16 18.78 -9.05 -105.40
N TYR A 17 18.33 -9.24 -104.12
CA TYR A 17 17.01 -9.77 -103.58
C TYR A 17 16.64 -11.29 -103.61
N THR A 18 15.92 -11.99 -102.67
CA THR A 18 14.94 -11.76 -101.54
C THR A 18 14.95 -12.94 -100.50
N SER A 19 14.83 -12.75 -99.17
CA SER A 19 13.70 -12.84 -98.19
C SER A 19 13.25 -14.21 -97.60
N SER A 20 13.16 -14.32 -96.25
CA SER A 20 12.15 -15.11 -95.50
C SER A 20 12.18 -14.83 -93.97
N SER A 21 11.01 -14.65 -93.35
CA SER A 21 10.74 -14.37 -91.92
C SER A 21 9.72 -15.36 -91.34
N VAL A 22 9.77 -15.66 -90.02
CA VAL A 22 8.68 -16.02 -89.05
C VAL A 22 9.16 -17.05 -88.00
N SER A 23 9.11 -16.72 -86.68
CA SER A 23 8.89 -17.65 -85.51
C SER A 23 9.32 -17.12 -84.11
N ILE A 24 9.04 -15.87 -83.70
CA ILE A 24 9.42 -15.38 -82.33
C ILE A 24 8.26 -14.75 -81.52
N LEU A 25 7.10 -14.45 -82.11
CA LEU A 25 6.11 -13.57 -81.45
C LEU A 25 5.13 -14.22 -80.46
N THR A 26 4.99 -15.55 -80.40
CA THR A 26 3.90 -16.20 -79.61
C THR A 26 4.31 -16.68 -78.21
N ALA A 27 5.60 -16.87 -77.92
CA ALA A 27 6.06 -17.33 -76.61
C ALA A 27 6.09 -16.21 -75.55
N VAL A 28 6.38 -14.98 -75.97
CA VAL A 28 6.54 -13.82 -75.06
C VAL A 28 5.19 -13.43 -74.42
N GLN A 29 4.10 -13.50 -75.17
CA GLN A 29 2.80 -13.00 -74.71
C GLN A 29 2.10 -13.92 -73.67
N HIS A 30 2.41 -15.22 -73.64
CA HIS A 30 1.93 -16.15 -72.61
C HIS A 30 2.71 -16.05 -71.28
N GLN A 31 3.97 -15.61 -71.36
CA GLN A 31 4.86 -15.45 -70.21
C GLN A 31 4.55 -14.17 -69.42
N ASP A 32 4.16 -13.10 -70.12
CA ASP A 32 3.76 -11.84 -69.49
C ASP A 32 2.39 -11.92 -68.80
N TYR A 33 1.45 -12.70 -69.35
CA TYR A 33 0.13 -12.90 -68.74
C TYR A 33 0.21 -13.76 -67.46
N SER A 34 1.07 -14.77 -67.44
CA SER A 34 1.30 -15.61 -66.25
C SER A 34 2.08 -14.88 -65.16
N ALA A 35 3.05 -14.03 -65.51
CA ALA A 35 3.75 -13.16 -64.58
C ALA A 35 2.84 -12.10 -63.95
N GLY A 36 1.94 -11.48 -64.73
CA GLY A 36 0.97 -10.50 -64.23
C GLY A 36 -0.07 -11.08 -63.26
N VAL A 37 -0.54 -12.31 -63.52
CA VAL A 37 -1.46 -13.02 -62.59
C VAL A 37 -0.74 -13.46 -61.32
N TRP A 38 0.53 -13.86 -61.41
CA TRP A 38 1.34 -14.25 -60.26
C TRP A 38 1.69 -13.04 -59.36
N LEU A 39 2.08 -11.90 -59.95
CA LEU A 39 2.33 -10.64 -59.23
C LEU A 39 1.05 -10.14 -58.55
N ARG A 40 -0.09 -10.14 -59.24
CA ARG A 40 -1.37 -9.70 -58.65
C ARG A 40 -1.85 -10.61 -57.52
N ARG A 41 -1.54 -11.91 -57.58
CA ARG A 41 -1.85 -12.88 -56.52
C ARG A 41 -0.89 -12.73 -55.33
N LYS A 42 0.39 -12.39 -55.59
CA LYS A 42 1.39 -12.06 -54.58
C LYS A 42 1.07 -10.77 -53.84
N ASP A 43 0.71 -9.69 -54.53
CA ASP A 43 0.27 -8.42 -53.92
C ASP A 43 -0.98 -8.61 -53.04
N LYS A 44 -1.94 -9.44 -53.48
CA LYS A 44 -3.13 -9.78 -52.67
C LYS A 44 -2.78 -10.61 -51.44
N LEU A 45 -1.82 -11.52 -51.56
CA LEU A 45 -1.33 -12.35 -50.46
C LEU A 45 -0.56 -11.50 -49.43
N GLU A 46 0.32 -10.63 -49.90
CA GLU A 46 1.08 -9.67 -49.09
C GLU A 46 0.13 -8.69 -48.39
N HIS A 47 -0.90 -8.18 -49.09
CA HIS A 47 -1.91 -7.32 -48.47
C HIS A 47 -2.79 -8.05 -47.45
N SER A 48 -3.06 -9.34 -47.65
CA SER A 48 -3.75 -10.19 -46.66
C SER A 48 -2.86 -10.51 -45.46
N GLN A 49 -1.57 -10.78 -45.68
CA GLN A 49 -0.61 -11.02 -44.61
C GLN A 49 -0.36 -9.76 -43.79
N GLN A 50 -0.24 -8.59 -44.43
CA GLN A 50 -0.15 -7.30 -43.74
C GLN A 50 -1.35 -7.07 -42.80
N LYS A 51 -2.57 -7.41 -43.23
CA LYS A 51 -3.78 -7.32 -42.39
C LYS A 51 -3.75 -8.28 -41.21
N CYS A 52 -3.31 -9.53 -41.42
CA CYS A 52 -3.18 -10.49 -40.33
C CYS A 52 -2.11 -10.06 -39.31
N ILE A 53 -0.98 -9.52 -39.78
CA ILE A 53 0.09 -9.00 -38.90
C ILE A 53 -0.42 -7.81 -38.09
N MET A 54 -1.16 -6.88 -38.71
CA MET A 54 -1.75 -5.74 -38.01
C MET A 54 -2.78 -6.17 -36.96
N ILE A 55 -3.64 -7.14 -37.27
CA ILE A 55 -4.62 -7.67 -36.31
C ILE A 55 -3.92 -8.38 -35.16
N PHE A 56 -2.92 -9.20 -35.45
CA PHE A 56 -2.16 -9.91 -34.42
C PHE A 56 -1.42 -8.94 -33.50
N ALA A 57 -0.77 -7.92 -34.06
CA ALA A 57 -0.13 -6.87 -33.28
C ALA A 57 -1.13 -6.11 -32.39
N LEU A 58 -2.33 -5.82 -32.90
CA LEU A 58 -3.37 -5.11 -32.16
C LEU A 58 -3.94 -5.97 -31.01
N VAL A 59 -4.14 -7.27 -31.25
CA VAL A 59 -4.52 -8.24 -30.20
C VAL A 59 -3.43 -8.38 -29.15
N CYS A 60 -2.15 -8.44 -29.55
CA CYS A 60 -1.04 -8.46 -28.59
C CYS A 60 -0.95 -7.16 -27.79
N CYS A 61 -1.10 -6.00 -28.42
CA CYS A 61 -1.16 -4.72 -27.72
C CYS A 61 -2.34 -4.67 -26.74
N PHE A 62 -3.52 -5.15 -27.13
CA PHE A 62 -4.67 -5.23 -26.24
C PHE A 62 -4.42 -6.20 -25.07
N ALA A 63 -3.84 -7.37 -25.33
CA ALA A 63 -3.50 -8.33 -24.28
C ALA A 63 -2.46 -7.76 -23.30
N VAL A 64 -1.44 -7.06 -23.79
CA VAL A 64 -0.46 -6.36 -22.94
C VAL A 64 -1.14 -5.23 -22.16
N LEU A 65 -2.04 -4.46 -22.78
CA LEU A 65 -2.78 -3.40 -22.10
C LEU A 65 -3.69 -3.96 -21.01
N MET A 66 -4.39 -5.07 -21.28
CA MET A 66 -5.19 -5.78 -20.29
C MET A 66 -4.31 -6.36 -19.19
N ALA A 67 -3.16 -6.96 -19.51
CA ALA A 67 -2.21 -7.44 -18.51
C ALA A 67 -1.69 -6.28 -17.64
N LEU A 68 -1.34 -5.14 -18.23
CA LEU A 68 -0.93 -3.95 -17.49
C LEU A 68 -2.08 -3.36 -16.64
N ILE A 69 -3.32 -3.40 -17.13
CA ILE A 69 -4.50 -2.99 -16.36
C ILE A 69 -4.71 -3.95 -15.19
N PHE A 70 -4.65 -5.26 -15.41
CA PHE A 70 -4.80 -6.27 -14.35
C PHE A 70 -3.61 -6.30 -13.39
N SER A 71 -2.40 -5.93 -13.83
CA SER A 71 -1.24 -5.76 -12.95
C SER A 71 -1.24 -4.41 -12.23
N ALA A 72 -1.90 -3.38 -12.76
CA ALA A 72 -2.10 -2.10 -12.07
C ALA A 72 -3.30 -2.15 -11.11
N VAL A 73 -4.29 -2.98 -11.43
CA VAL A 73 -5.35 -3.41 -10.51
C VAL A 73 -4.80 -4.59 -9.73
N ASP A 74 -3.80 -4.35 -8.89
CA ASP A 74 -3.42 -5.31 -7.86
C ASP A 74 -4.71 -5.69 -7.12
N PHE A 75 -5.10 -6.95 -7.26
CA PHE A 75 -6.18 -7.59 -6.53
C PHE A 75 -5.70 -7.72 -5.08
N TRP A 76 -5.64 -6.59 -4.36
CA TRP A 76 -5.62 -6.60 -2.91
C TRP A 76 -6.85 -7.39 -2.47
N GLY A 77 -6.62 -8.61 -1.96
CA GLY A 77 -7.65 -9.59 -1.67
C GLY A 77 -8.61 -9.10 -0.59
N GLU A 78 -9.68 -8.42 -1.01
CA GLU A 78 -10.66 -7.78 -0.13
C GLU A 78 -11.93 -8.61 0.08
N ASP A 79 -12.10 -9.77 -0.57
CA ASP A 79 -13.38 -10.49 -0.52
C ASP A 79 -13.40 -11.71 0.42
N GLU A 80 -12.33 -11.99 1.17
CA GLU A 80 -12.27 -13.24 1.97
C GLU A 80 -13.07 -13.18 3.29
N ASP A 81 -13.41 -11.99 3.80
CA ASP A 81 -14.02 -11.85 5.12
C ASP A 81 -15.54 -11.63 5.13
N GLY A 82 -16.14 -11.24 4.00
CA GLY A 82 -17.58 -11.07 3.83
C GLY A 82 -18.18 -9.85 4.54
N ILE A 83 -17.34 -8.95 5.06
CA ILE A 83 -17.77 -7.70 5.68
C ILE A 83 -17.68 -6.59 4.64
N THR A 84 -18.83 -6.04 4.24
CA THR A 84 -18.92 -4.95 3.27
C THR A 84 -19.42 -3.67 3.92
N GLU A 85 -19.30 -2.55 3.20
CA GLU A 85 -19.84 -1.24 3.63
C GLU A 85 -21.36 -1.29 3.93
N GLU A 86 -22.07 -2.24 3.31
CA GLU A 86 -23.53 -2.46 3.45
C GLU A 86 -23.89 -3.33 4.67
N ASN A 87 -23.01 -4.25 5.07
CA ASN A 87 -23.28 -5.29 6.08
C ASN A 87 -22.47 -5.11 7.38
N CYS A 88 -21.88 -3.94 7.58
CA CYS A 88 -21.05 -3.67 8.74
C CYS A 88 -21.88 -3.32 10.00
N SER A 89 -21.35 -3.66 11.18
CA SER A 89 -21.96 -3.39 12.48
C SER A 89 -21.67 -1.97 12.94
N ARG A 90 -22.72 -1.33 13.47
CA ARG A 90 -22.69 0.00 14.12
C ARG A 90 -22.89 -0.08 15.63
N ASN A 91 -23.02 -1.28 16.20
CA ASN A 91 -23.13 -1.47 17.64
C ASN A 91 -21.75 -1.81 18.22
N CYS A 92 -21.10 -0.80 18.78
CA CYS A 92 -19.70 -0.82 19.14
C CYS A 92 -19.54 -0.83 20.66
N ARG A 93 -18.60 -1.63 21.16
CA ARG A 93 -18.15 -1.57 22.56
C ARG A 93 -16.81 -0.87 22.62
N VAL A 94 -16.70 0.22 23.37
CA VAL A 94 -15.45 0.97 23.53
C VAL A 94 -14.92 0.83 24.95
N VAL A 95 -13.62 0.62 25.06
CA VAL A 95 -12.90 0.47 26.34
C VAL A 95 -11.65 1.34 26.30
N LEU A 96 -11.49 2.18 27.32
CA LEU A 96 -10.26 2.96 27.51
C LEU A 96 -9.17 2.04 28.06
N VAL A 97 -7.97 2.14 27.49
CA VAL A 97 -6.79 1.42 27.97
C VAL A 97 -5.65 2.37 28.24
N GLU A 98 -4.95 2.10 29.34
CA GLU A 98 -3.86 2.94 29.81
C GLU A 98 -2.68 2.07 30.22
N ASN A 99 -1.48 2.52 29.87
CA ASN A 99 -0.27 2.07 30.54
C ASN A 99 0.16 3.16 31.51
N ILE A 100 0.44 2.78 32.76
CA ILE A 100 0.84 3.70 33.81
C ILE A 100 2.23 3.25 34.30
N PRO A 101 3.23 4.13 34.30
CA PRO A 101 4.54 3.85 34.85
C PRO A 101 4.47 3.40 36.32
N GLU A 102 5.30 2.42 36.71
CA GLU A 102 5.32 1.86 38.09
C GLU A 102 5.62 2.89 39.19
N ASP A 103 6.30 3.98 38.85
CA ASP A 103 6.66 5.07 39.77
C ASP A 103 5.50 6.06 40.02
N ILE A 104 4.39 5.90 39.31
CA ILE A 104 3.18 6.71 39.47
C ILE A 104 2.11 5.90 40.21
N SER A 105 1.84 6.26 41.45
CA SER A 105 0.73 5.69 42.24
C SER A 105 -0.46 6.66 42.27
N PHE A 106 -1.66 6.11 42.10
CA PHE A 106 -2.91 6.83 42.35
C PHE A 106 -3.40 6.51 43.76
N LEU A 107 -4.22 7.39 44.35
CA LEU A 107 -4.87 7.09 45.62
C LEU A 107 -5.71 5.81 45.51
N ASP A 108 -5.84 5.06 46.61
CA ASP A 108 -6.56 3.78 46.68
C ASP A 108 -8.05 3.85 46.24
N ASN A 109 -8.63 5.04 46.16
CA ASN A 109 -9.97 5.31 45.63
C ASN A 109 -10.00 5.66 44.13
N GLY A 110 -8.89 5.44 43.41
CA GLY A 110 -8.79 5.68 41.98
C GLY A 110 -9.72 4.75 41.18
N THR A 111 -10.27 5.28 40.09
CA THR A 111 -11.00 4.47 39.11
C THR A 111 -10.09 3.36 38.57
N SER A 112 -10.59 2.12 38.56
CA SER A 112 -9.90 1.00 37.93
C SER A 112 -9.68 1.31 36.44
N HIS A 113 -8.42 1.22 36.00
CA HIS A 113 -8.04 1.30 34.59
C HIS A 113 -7.78 -0.10 34.05
N LEU A 114 -8.03 -0.32 32.75
CA LEU A 114 -7.64 -1.54 32.07
C LEU A 114 -6.18 -1.37 31.58
N PRO A 115 -5.22 -2.19 32.04
CA PRO A 115 -3.86 -2.11 31.55
C PRO A 115 -3.78 -2.35 30.05
N LEU A 116 -2.99 -1.54 29.35
CA LEU A 116 -2.82 -1.61 27.90
C LEU A 116 -2.48 -3.02 27.41
N SER A 117 -1.51 -3.69 28.06
CA SER A 117 -1.09 -5.03 27.68
C SER A 117 -2.24 -6.04 27.73
N VAL A 118 -3.04 -6.03 28.80
CA VAL A 118 -4.23 -6.88 28.96
C VAL A 118 -5.25 -6.58 27.85
N GLY A 119 -5.48 -5.30 27.56
CA GLY A 119 -6.38 -4.88 26.50
C GLY A 119 -5.96 -5.37 25.10
N LEU A 120 -4.68 -5.25 24.77
CA LEU A 120 -4.13 -5.76 23.51
C LEU A 120 -4.20 -7.30 23.43
N TYR A 121 -3.96 -8.00 24.54
CA TYR A 121 -4.15 -9.47 24.59
C TYR A 121 -5.60 -9.87 24.36
N ASN A 122 -6.56 -9.11 24.90
CA ASN A 122 -7.97 -9.36 24.65
C ASN A 122 -8.33 -9.20 23.17
N LEU A 123 -7.71 -8.26 22.44
CA LEU A 123 -7.89 -8.17 20.97
C LEU A 123 -7.33 -9.39 20.27
N LEU A 124 -6.12 -9.81 20.65
CA LEU A 124 -5.48 -10.98 20.05
C LEU A 124 -6.31 -12.23 20.29
N ASP A 125 -6.89 -12.42 21.47
CA ASP A 125 -7.75 -13.56 21.78
C ASP A 125 -8.96 -13.64 20.83
N GLN A 126 -9.54 -12.49 20.46
CA GLN A 126 -10.66 -12.43 19.52
C GLN A 126 -10.29 -12.68 18.05
N ALA A 127 -9.00 -12.64 17.69
CA ALA A 127 -8.57 -12.77 16.29
C ALA A 127 -8.79 -14.17 15.69
N ILE A 128 -9.36 -14.24 14.50
CA ILE A 128 -9.68 -15.50 13.79
C ILE A 128 -8.98 -15.57 12.43
N ARG A 129 -8.88 -14.46 11.70
CA ARG A 129 -8.46 -14.40 10.28
C ARG A 129 -7.27 -13.49 10.02
N VAL A 130 -7.27 -12.28 10.57
CA VAL A 130 -6.18 -11.33 10.31
C VAL A 130 -5.99 -10.37 11.47
N VAL A 131 -4.73 -10.09 11.80
CA VAL A 131 -4.27 -9.08 12.74
C VAL A 131 -3.31 -8.18 11.98
N GLU A 132 -3.78 -6.97 11.69
CA GLU A 132 -3.04 -5.92 11.00
C GLU A 132 -2.54 -4.92 12.02
N ILE A 133 -1.22 -4.69 12.08
CA ILE A 133 -0.63 -3.82 13.08
C ILE A 133 0.21 -2.76 12.38
N VAL A 134 -0.05 -1.50 12.70
CA VAL A 134 0.79 -0.37 12.32
C VAL A 134 1.48 0.15 13.57
N SER A 135 2.80 0.31 13.52
CA SER A 135 3.57 0.92 14.59
C SER A 135 4.77 1.70 14.04
N PRO A 136 5.13 2.84 14.64
CA PRO A 136 6.30 3.63 14.24
C PRO A 136 7.63 3.07 14.76
N LEU A 137 7.57 2.15 15.71
CA LEU A 137 8.72 1.51 16.30
C LEU A 137 8.36 0.08 16.69
N TRP A 138 9.24 -0.85 16.37
CA TRP A 138 9.14 -2.25 16.78
C TRP A 138 10.38 -2.59 17.60
N LEU A 139 10.25 -2.66 18.91
CA LEU A 139 11.31 -3.04 19.83
C LEU A 139 10.70 -3.72 21.05
N LEU A 140 10.43 -5.02 20.94
CA LEU A 140 9.74 -5.77 22.00
C LEU A 140 10.68 -6.31 23.09
N ASN A 141 12.00 -6.19 22.90
CA ASN A 141 12.98 -6.69 23.84
C ASN A 141 13.79 -5.55 24.48
N SER A 142 14.02 -5.64 25.79
CA SER A 142 14.91 -4.74 26.51
C SER A 142 16.35 -5.25 26.43
N SER A 143 17.32 -4.34 26.29
CA SER A 143 18.73 -4.74 26.42
C SER A 143 19.05 -5.15 27.87
N ASP A 144 20.01 -6.05 28.06
CA ASP A 144 20.45 -6.46 29.39
C ASP A 144 20.86 -5.27 30.27
N TYR A 145 21.46 -4.25 29.65
CA TYR A 145 21.83 -2.99 30.29
C TYR A 145 20.59 -2.21 30.78
N GLU A 146 19.57 -2.00 29.94
CA GLU A 146 18.36 -1.28 30.36
C GLU A 146 17.56 -2.06 31.40
N SER A 147 17.51 -3.39 31.28
CA SER A 147 16.89 -4.27 32.26
C SER A 147 17.59 -4.24 33.63
N SER A 148 18.84 -3.76 33.71
CA SER A 148 19.59 -3.66 34.96
C SER A 148 19.18 -2.46 35.82
N PHE A 149 18.70 -1.38 35.18
CA PHE A 149 18.27 -0.16 35.87
C PHE A 149 16.75 0.02 35.89
N GLN A 150 16.00 -0.74 35.07
CA GLN A 150 14.54 -0.68 35.02
C GLN A 150 13.92 -2.05 35.33
N PRO A 151 13.49 -2.29 36.59
CA PRO A 151 12.86 -3.55 36.99
C PRO A 151 11.61 -3.90 36.17
N ALA A 152 10.84 -2.89 35.76
CA ALA A 152 9.67 -3.03 34.88
C ALA A 152 9.99 -3.74 33.55
N ALA A 153 11.21 -3.55 33.01
CA ALA A 153 11.69 -4.24 31.81
C ALA A 153 11.82 -5.76 32.00
N ARG A 154 11.98 -6.24 33.25
CA ARG A 154 12.04 -7.67 33.58
C ARG A 154 10.67 -8.27 33.84
N GLN A 155 9.73 -7.46 34.31
CA GLN A 155 8.37 -7.88 34.65
C GLN A 155 7.50 -8.05 33.40
N VAL A 156 7.64 -7.14 32.43
CA VAL A 156 6.90 -7.20 31.17
C VAL A 156 7.79 -7.86 30.12
N LYS A 157 7.39 -9.04 29.65
CA LYS A 157 8.04 -9.75 28.54
C LYS A 157 7.12 -9.74 27.31
N PRO A 158 6.90 -8.57 26.68
CA PRO A 158 5.94 -8.46 25.61
C PRO A 158 6.38 -9.29 24.39
N GLU A 159 7.68 -9.42 24.14
CA GLU A 159 8.20 -10.32 23.10
C GLU A 159 7.77 -11.78 23.34
N GLN A 160 7.94 -12.31 24.56
CA GLN A 160 7.62 -13.71 24.86
C GLN A 160 6.11 -13.95 24.79
N ALA A 161 5.31 -13.07 25.40
CA ALA A 161 3.86 -13.22 25.41
C ALA A 161 3.27 -13.04 24.00
N PHE A 162 3.74 -12.04 23.25
CA PHE A 162 3.34 -11.84 21.86
C PHE A 162 3.78 -13.01 20.97
N ARG A 163 4.97 -13.55 21.21
CA ARG A 163 5.49 -14.74 20.51
C ARG A 163 4.62 -15.96 20.81
N ASP A 164 4.33 -16.22 22.07
CA ASP A 164 3.53 -17.37 22.48
C ASP A 164 2.11 -17.28 21.90
N LEU A 165 1.51 -16.10 21.84
CA LEU A 165 0.23 -15.85 21.16
C LEU A 165 0.32 -16.04 19.64
N THR A 166 1.36 -15.53 18.98
CA THR A 166 1.56 -15.75 17.53
C THR A 166 1.85 -17.21 17.20
N LEU A 167 2.46 -17.98 18.10
CA LEU A 167 2.71 -19.40 17.93
C LEU A 167 1.49 -20.27 18.20
N GLN A 168 0.61 -19.85 19.13
CA GLN A 168 -0.66 -20.52 19.39
C GLN A 168 -1.67 -20.29 18.26
N LYS A 169 -1.64 -19.12 17.64
CA LYS A 169 -2.46 -18.79 16.48
C LYS A 169 -1.74 -19.14 15.17
N LEU A 170 -2.49 -19.24 14.07
CA LEU A 170 -1.88 -19.52 12.76
C LEU A 170 -1.02 -18.33 12.34
N TRP A 171 0.20 -18.59 11.89
CA TRP A 171 1.17 -17.55 11.54
C TRP A 171 0.72 -16.63 10.39
N HIS A 172 -0.07 -17.17 9.46
CA HIS A 172 -0.64 -16.44 8.32
C HIS A 172 -1.58 -15.29 8.69
N LEU A 173 -2.02 -15.21 9.95
CA LEU A 173 -2.98 -14.19 10.38
C LEU A 173 -2.31 -12.83 10.58
N PHE A 174 -0.99 -12.75 10.78
CA PHE A 174 -0.34 -11.51 11.21
C PHE A 174 0.30 -10.73 10.05
N LYS A 175 -0.09 -9.46 9.93
CA LYS A 175 0.46 -8.49 8.97
C LYS A 175 0.96 -7.25 9.72
N PHE A 176 2.26 -6.99 9.65
CA PHE A 176 2.91 -5.90 10.36
C PHE A 176 3.41 -4.82 9.40
N CYS A 177 2.96 -3.59 9.61
CA CYS A 177 3.42 -2.41 8.90
C CYS A 177 4.33 -1.59 9.82
N ASP A 178 5.61 -1.54 9.48
CA ASP A 178 6.63 -0.76 10.18
C ASP A 178 6.83 0.59 9.48
N LEU A 179 6.47 1.66 10.19
CA LEU A 179 6.62 3.04 9.72
C LEU A 179 7.97 3.59 10.14
N PHE A 180 9.01 3.13 9.46
CA PHE A 180 10.39 3.32 9.88
C PHE A 180 11.12 4.47 9.17
N THR A 181 12.10 5.04 9.87
CA THR A 181 13.11 5.98 9.35
C THR A 181 14.44 5.24 9.20
N PHE A 182 15.00 5.18 7.98
CA PHE A 182 16.17 4.35 7.66
C PHE A 182 17.34 4.49 8.67
N THR A 183 17.51 3.51 9.56
CA THR A 183 18.71 3.29 10.37
C THR A 183 19.23 1.87 10.15
N LEU A 184 20.55 1.66 10.29
CA LEU A 184 21.24 0.39 10.05
C LEU A 184 20.74 -0.79 10.93
N SER A 185 19.91 -0.52 11.94
CA SER A 185 19.32 -1.51 12.87
C SER A 185 18.08 -2.24 12.32
N SER A 186 17.54 -1.83 11.17
CA SER A 186 16.26 -2.34 10.64
C SER A 186 16.32 -3.75 10.06
N PHE A 187 17.44 -4.14 9.45
CA PHE A 187 17.55 -5.47 8.83
C PHE A 187 17.58 -6.61 9.87
N GLN A 188 18.23 -6.37 11.01
CA GLN A 188 18.25 -7.29 12.15
C GLN A 188 16.85 -7.45 12.74
N LEU A 189 16.12 -6.34 12.86
CA LEU A 189 14.75 -6.31 13.35
C LEU A 189 13.79 -7.03 12.41
N TYR A 190 13.94 -6.86 11.11
CA TYR A 190 13.17 -7.60 10.09
C TYR A 190 13.35 -9.10 10.21
N LEU A 191 14.59 -9.57 10.27
CA LEU A 191 14.87 -10.98 10.47
C LEU A 191 14.26 -11.46 11.78
N SER A 192 14.39 -10.68 12.86
CA SER A 192 13.78 -11.06 14.15
C SER A 192 12.25 -11.14 14.07
N LEU A 193 11.57 -10.20 13.40
CA LEU A 193 10.11 -10.19 13.33
C LEU A 193 9.60 -11.33 12.46
N TYR A 194 10.23 -11.53 11.30
CA TYR A 194 9.87 -12.57 10.35
C TYR A 194 10.16 -13.98 10.88
N TYR A 195 11.33 -14.22 11.47
CA TYR A 195 11.70 -15.55 11.98
C TYR A 195 11.10 -15.86 13.36
N THR A 196 10.90 -14.86 14.22
CA THR A 196 10.38 -15.10 15.58
C THR A 196 8.86 -15.21 15.62
N PHE A 197 8.14 -14.43 14.78
CA PHE A 197 6.68 -14.35 14.83
C PHE A 197 5.98 -14.92 13.59
N TYR A 198 6.73 -15.38 12.58
CA TYR A 198 6.21 -15.94 11.32
C TYR A 198 5.18 -15.02 10.63
N ALA A 199 5.31 -13.70 10.81
CA ALA A 199 4.37 -12.70 10.31
C ALA A 199 4.87 -12.07 8.99
N GLU A 200 3.94 -11.58 8.17
CA GLU A 200 4.28 -10.80 6.98
C GLU A 200 4.59 -9.35 7.40
N VAL A 201 5.79 -8.86 7.08
CA VAL A 201 6.25 -7.53 7.52
C VAL A 201 6.54 -6.62 6.33
N HIS A 202 5.89 -5.45 6.32
CA HIS A 202 6.04 -4.41 5.30
C HIS A 202 6.66 -3.16 5.90
N TYR A 203 7.69 -2.64 5.25
CA TYR A 203 8.40 -1.43 5.67
C TYR A 203 8.01 -0.25 4.81
N VAL A 204 7.67 0.85 5.45
CA VAL A 204 7.39 2.13 4.77
C VAL A 204 8.47 3.12 5.17
N ASN A 205 9.29 3.54 4.20
CA ASN A 205 10.34 4.54 4.44
C ASN A 205 9.71 5.94 4.48
N THR A 206 9.32 6.38 5.67
CA THR A 206 8.63 7.67 5.84
C THR A 206 9.53 8.86 5.51
N THR A 207 10.84 8.72 5.74
CA THR A 207 11.82 9.78 5.45
C THR A 207 11.97 10.00 3.95
N ALA A 208 11.95 8.95 3.14
CA ALA A 208 11.95 9.08 1.68
C ALA A 208 10.66 9.77 1.18
N LEU A 209 9.51 9.41 1.77
CA LEU A 209 8.20 9.87 1.32
C LEU A 209 7.88 11.30 1.74
N THR A 210 8.12 11.68 3.00
CA THR A 210 7.69 12.97 3.57
C THR A 210 8.81 13.79 4.18
N LYS A 211 10.04 13.29 4.19
CA LYS A 211 11.17 13.88 4.93
C LYS A 211 10.91 13.99 6.44
N GLY A 212 9.95 13.23 6.94
CA GLY A 212 9.54 13.22 8.34
C GLY A 212 9.31 11.79 8.85
N GLN A 213 8.76 11.71 10.06
CA GLN A 213 8.42 10.47 10.74
C GLN A 213 6.90 10.36 10.84
N LEU A 214 6.35 9.16 10.60
CA LEU A 214 4.95 8.87 10.91
C LEU A 214 4.89 8.18 12.25
N HIS A 215 4.08 8.70 13.17
CA HIS A 215 3.93 8.17 14.54
C HIS A 215 2.65 7.34 14.71
N SER A 216 2.10 6.85 13.60
CA SER A 216 0.85 6.11 13.57
C SER A 216 0.94 4.78 14.31
N SER A 217 0.17 4.61 15.39
CA SER A 217 0.01 3.32 16.06
C SER A 217 -1.47 2.88 16.16
N PHE A 218 -1.81 1.74 15.59
CA PHE A 218 -3.14 1.13 15.66
C PHE A 218 -3.11 -0.33 15.20
N TRP A 219 -4.08 -1.11 15.64
CA TRP A 219 -4.25 -2.51 15.27
C TRP A 219 -5.65 -2.72 14.71
N VAL A 220 -5.81 -3.48 13.64
CA VAL A 220 -7.11 -3.90 13.10
C VAL A 220 -7.16 -5.42 13.15
N VAL A 221 -8.21 -5.97 13.77
CA VAL A 221 -8.41 -7.41 13.95
C VAL A 221 -9.70 -7.81 13.25
N ASP A 222 -9.58 -8.71 12.27
CA ASP A 222 -10.66 -9.27 11.47
C ASP A 222 -11.61 -8.22 10.85
N ARG A 223 -11.10 -6.99 10.63
CA ARG A 223 -11.90 -5.81 10.22
C ARG A 223 -13.16 -5.60 11.08
N LYS A 224 -13.09 -5.98 12.34
CA LYS A 224 -14.22 -5.99 13.28
C LYS A 224 -13.88 -5.34 14.62
N HIS A 225 -12.67 -5.56 15.10
CA HIS A 225 -12.17 -4.98 16.34
C HIS A 225 -10.90 -4.19 16.03
N PHE A 226 -10.60 -3.16 16.81
CA PHE A 226 -9.37 -2.40 16.62
C PHE A 226 -8.88 -1.73 17.91
N TYR A 227 -7.58 -1.43 17.92
CA TYR A 227 -6.92 -0.55 18.89
C TYR A 227 -6.43 0.69 18.15
N ILE A 228 -6.55 1.87 18.75
CA ILE A 228 -5.84 3.07 18.30
C ILE A 228 -5.44 3.90 19.51
N GLY A 229 -4.21 4.40 19.51
CA GLY A 229 -3.66 5.10 20.66
C GLY A 229 -2.21 5.53 20.48
N SER A 230 -1.60 5.97 21.58
CA SER A 230 -0.24 6.50 21.59
C SER A 230 0.83 5.40 21.63
N ALA A 231 0.52 4.24 22.23
CA ALA A 231 1.53 3.20 22.45
C ALA A 231 1.99 2.56 21.14
N SER A 232 3.29 2.61 20.90
CA SER A 232 3.98 1.83 19.87
C SER A 232 4.28 0.40 20.33
N MET A 233 4.74 -0.44 19.40
CA MET A 233 5.30 -1.77 19.65
C MET A 233 6.72 -1.71 20.25
N ASP A 234 6.91 -0.84 21.25
CA ASP A 234 8.13 -0.68 22.06
C ASP A 234 7.85 -1.19 23.47
N TRP A 235 8.74 -2.03 24.01
CA TRP A 235 8.61 -2.56 25.36
C TRP A 235 8.48 -1.43 26.40
N ARG A 236 9.08 -0.27 26.14
CA ARG A 236 8.93 0.91 27.02
C ARG A 236 7.50 1.45 27.00
N SER A 237 6.87 1.52 25.84
CA SER A 237 5.46 1.92 25.71
C SER A 237 4.51 0.94 26.42
N LEU A 238 4.87 -0.35 26.44
CA LEU A 238 4.07 -1.40 27.07
C LEU A 238 4.33 -1.60 28.57
N ALA A 239 5.34 -0.94 29.15
CA ALA A 239 5.76 -1.18 30.53
C ALA A 239 6.05 0.09 31.33
N THR A 240 6.79 1.05 30.76
CA THR A 240 7.39 2.15 31.53
C THR A 240 6.89 3.53 31.16
N ARG A 241 6.28 3.73 29.98
CA ARG A 241 5.73 5.01 29.56
C ARG A 241 4.26 5.12 29.90
N LYS A 242 3.80 6.34 30.18
CA LYS A 242 2.38 6.63 30.22
C LYS A 242 1.84 6.62 28.80
N GLU A 243 0.95 5.68 28.51
CA GLU A 243 0.31 5.53 27.21
C GLU A 243 -1.21 5.50 27.36
N LEU A 244 -1.92 5.98 26.35
CA LEU A 244 -3.37 6.04 26.30
C LEU A 244 -3.87 5.54 24.95
N GLY A 245 -4.95 4.77 24.96
CA GLY A 245 -5.63 4.41 23.73
C GLY A 245 -7.04 3.89 23.98
N VAL A 246 -7.72 3.58 22.88
CA VAL A 246 -9.07 3.02 22.90
C VAL A 246 -9.09 1.69 22.18
N LEU A 247 -9.78 0.73 22.79
CA LEU A 247 -10.14 -0.54 22.18
C LEU A 247 -11.60 -0.48 21.78
N VAL A 248 -11.87 -0.83 20.53
CA VAL A 248 -13.23 -0.85 20.00
C VAL A 248 -13.53 -2.25 19.50
N TYR A 249 -14.61 -2.84 20.00
CA TYR A 249 -15.07 -4.17 19.68
C TYR A 249 -16.39 -4.13 18.91
N ASP A 250 -16.59 -5.13 18.04
CA ASP A 250 -17.83 -5.37 17.29
C ASP A 250 -18.27 -4.18 16.40
N CYS A 251 -17.31 -3.37 15.98
CA CYS A 251 -17.52 -2.11 15.28
C CYS A 251 -16.96 -2.18 13.86
N SER A 252 -17.49 -3.12 13.06
CA SER A 252 -16.88 -3.42 11.77
C SER A 252 -16.96 -2.25 10.78
N CYS A 253 -17.95 -1.35 10.86
CA CYS A 253 -17.97 -0.18 9.97
C CYS A 253 -16.76 0.72 10.17
N LEU A 254 -16.43 1.03 11.43
CA LEU A 254 -15.29 1.89 11.76
C LEU A 254 -13.96 1.15 11.59
N ALA A 255 -13.93 -0.16 11.86
CA ALA A 255 -12.77 -1.00 11.63
C ALA A 255 -12.43 -1.13 10.13
N LEU A 256 -13.43 -1.23 9.25
CA LEU A 256 -13.25 -1.17 7.79
C LEU A 256 -12.63 0.15 7.36
N ASP A 257 -13.11 1.26 7.92
CA ASP A 257 -12.59 2.58 7.59
C ASP A 257 -11.13 2.74 8.04
N LEU A 258 -10.78 2.22 9.22
CA LEU A 258 -9.39 2.19 9.71
C LEU A 258 -8.51 1.21 8.91
N HIS A 259 -9.06 0.09 8.44
CA HIS A 259 -8.36 -0.82 7.53
C HIS A 259 -7.94 -0.13 6.23
N LYS A 260 -8.74 0.81 5.69
CA LYS A 260 -8.33 1.58 4.51
C LYS A 260 -7.07 2.42 4.77
N VAL A 261 -6.88 2.90 6.00
CA VAL A 261 -5.63 3.58 6.42
C VAL A 261 -4.46 2.59 6.47
N PHE A 262 -4.67 1.38 7.01
CA PHE A 262 -3.67 0.31 6.97
C PHE A 262 -3.27 -0.03 5.53
N SER A 263 -4.26 -0.28 4.65
CA SER A 263 -4.04 -0.61 3.24
C SER A 263 -3.31 0.48 2.47
N LEU A 264 -3.50 1.75 2.85
CA LEU A 264 -2.72 2.86 2.29
C LEU A 264 -1.24 2.72 2.64
N TYR A 265 -0.90 2.51 3.91
CA TYR A 265 0.49 2.32 4.33
C TYR A 265 1.10 1.05 3.75
N TRP A 266 0.33 -0.04 3.75
CA TRP A 266 0.73 -1.32 3.19
C TRP A 266 1.07 -1.22 1.69
N GLY A 267 0.27 -0.49 0.91
CA GLY A 267 0.53 -0.25 -0.51
C GLY A 267 1.75 0.64 -0.82
N LEU A 268 2.34 1.29 0.19
CA LEU A 268 3.56 2.09 0.07
C LEU A 268 4.84 1.29 0.28
N GLN A 269 4.74 -0.02 0.46
CA GLN A 269 5.91 -0.89 0.54
C GLN A 269 6.83 -0.67 -0.68
N TYR A 270 8.12 -0.44 -0.41
CA TYR A 270 9.14 -0.17 -1.43
C TYR A 270 8.90 1.05 -2.33
N ARG A 271 8.01 1.97 -1.94
CA ARG A 271 7.82 3.24 -2.64
C ARG A 271 8.71 4.33 -2.04
N ASP A 272 9.40 5.05 -2.92
CA ASP A 272 10.18 6.24 -2.55
C ASP A 272 9.42 7.56 -2.84
N PHE A 273 8.21 7.47 -3.40
CA PHE A 273 7.36 8.62 -3.69
C PHE A 273 5.89 8.29 -3.40
N ILE A 274 5.13 9.34 -3.06
CA ILE A 274 3.69 9.24 -2.84
C ILE A 274 2.97 9.35 -4.20
N PRO A 275 2.05 8.43 -4.55
CA PRO A 275 1.24 8.54 -5.75
C PRO A 275 0.47 9.86 -5.82
N SER A 276 0.34 10.44 -7.02
CA SER A 276 -0.45 11.67 -7.21
C SER A 276 -1.95 11.45 -7.09
N PHE A 277 -2.41 10.20 -7.21
CA PHE A 277 -3.79 9.80 -6.99
C PHE A 277 -3.84 8.47 -6.23
N TRP A 278 -4.80 8.38 -5.30
CA TRP A 278 -5.09 7.16 -4.56
C TRP A 278 -6.20 6.38 -5.25
N SER A 279 -6.15 5.04 -5.14
CA SER A 279 -7.26 4.19 -5.58
C SER A 279 -8.54 4.56 -4.79
N LYS A 280 -9.70 4.48 -5.46
CA LYS A 280 -11.01 4.70 -4.80
C LYS A 280 -11.23 3.77 -3.61
N ARG A 281 -10.60 2.59 -3.61
CA ARG A 281 -10.66 1.62 -2.49
C ARG A 281 -10.08 2.18 -1.19
N LEU A 282 -9.16 3.14 -1.27
CA LEU A 282 -8.54 3.80 -0.12
C LEU A 282 -9.28 5.05 0.35
N PHE A 283 -10.36 5.47 -0.32
CA PHE A 283 -11.12 6.65 0.07
C PHE A 283 -11.86 6.39 1.39
N ALA A 284 -11.96 7.43 2.23
CA ALA A 284 -12.61 7.32 3.52
C ALA A 284 -14.11 6.97 3.37
N LEU A 285 -14.60 6.13 4.29
CA LEU A 285 -16.02 5.84 4.42
C LEU A 285 -16.75 6.94 5.18
N PHE A 286 -16.09 7.49 6.20
CA PHE A 286 -16.64 8.45 7.13
C PHE A 286 -15.68 9.60 7.32
N ASN A 287 -16.23 10.78 7.54
CA ASN A 287 -15.45 11.99 7.74
C ASN A 287 -16.20 12.98 8.62
N ARG A 288 -15.62 14.15 8.79
CA ARG A 288 -16.18 15.24 9.58
C ARG A 288 -17.60 15.65 9.14
N ASP A 289 -17.85 15.74 7.85
CA ASP A 289 -19.11 16.26 7.30
C ASP A 289 -20.19 15.18 7.23
N THR A 290 -19.77 13.92 7.08
CA THR A 290 -20.62 12.73 7.11
C THR A 290 -20.04 11.69 8.06
N PRO A 291 -20.18 11.88 9.39
CA PRO A 291 -19.67 10.93 10.38
C PRO A 291 -20.52 9.66 10.44
N LEU A 292 -19.95 8.58 10.98
CA LEU A 292 -20.69 7.35 11.23
C LEU A 292 -21.57 7.50 12.46
N GLU A 293 -22.88 7.43 12.27
CA GLU A 293 -23.87 7.25 13.35
C GLU A 293 -23.80 5.83 13.90
N LEU A 294 -23.49 5.69 15.19
CA LEU A 294 -23.28 4.40 15.84
C LEU A 294 -23.71 4.41 17.31
N THR A 295 -23.65 3.26 17.98
CA THR A 295 -23.82 3.16 19.43
C THR A 295 -22.53 2.70 20.10
N LEU A 296 -21.99 3.50 21.03
CA LEU A 296 -20.87 3.16 21.90
C LEU A 296 -21.38 2.74 23.27
N ASN A 297 -21.18 1.48 23.65
CA ASN A 297 -21.66 0.96 24.95
C ASN A 297 -23.17 1.27 25.16
N SER A 298 -23.98 1.09 24.11
CA SER A 298 -25.42 1.43 24.06
C SER A 298 -25.77 2.93 24.06
N THR A 299 -24.79 3.83 24.00
CA THR A 299 -25.00 5.29 23.90
C THR A 299 -24.85 5.74 22.46
N LYS A 300 -25.76 6.57 21.95
CA LYS A 300 -25.64 7.10 20.58
C LYS A 300 -24.43 8.04 20.48
N ALA A 301 -23.67 7.87 19.41
CA ALA A 301 -22.51 8.70 19.13
C ALA A 301 -22.25 8.77 17.63
N GLN A 302 -21.50 9.79 17.23
CA GLN A 302 -20.92 9.95 15.92
C GLN A 302 -19.41 9.71 16.02
N ALA A 303 -18.84 9.01 15.02
CA ALA A 303 -17.41 8.80 14.95
C ALA A 303 -16.88 8.82 13.50
N TYR A 304 -15.63 9.21 13.35
CA TYR A 304 -14.88 9.07 12.09
C TYR A 304 -13.38 8.97 12.39
N VAL A 305 -12.62 8.35 11.47
CA VAL A 305 -11.16 8.28 11.55
C VAL A 305 -10.56 9.48 10.83
N SER A 306 -9.68 10.21 11.51
CA SER A 306 -8.81 11.22 10.89
C SER A 306 -7.41 10.67 10.64
N SER A 307 -6.64 11.37 9.80
CA SER A 307 -5.23 11.00 9.54
C SER A 307 -4.37 12.20 9.23
N SER A 308 -3.07 12.05 9.38
CA SER A 308 -2.03 13.01 8.98
C SER A 308 -0.78 12.28 8.49
N PRO A 309 0.16 12.99 7.85
CA PRO A 309 0.08 14.33 7.26
C PRO A 309 -0.80 14.40 6.00
N ASP A 310 -1.13 15.61 5.55
CA ASP A 310 -1.99 15.89 4.38
C ASP A 310 -1.61 15.13 3.10
N VAL A 311 -0.32 14.88 2.90
CA VAL A 311 0.18 14.12 1.74
C VAL A 311 -0.26 12.65 1.74
N PHE A 312 -0.63 12.11 2.89
CA PHE A 312 -1.18 10.75 3.04
C PHE A 312 -2.70 10.73 3.24
N ILE A 313 -3.38 11.86 3.05
CA ILE A 313 -4.84 11.93 3.17
C ILE A 313 -5.47 11.58 1.80
N PRO A 314 -6.12 10.41 1.68
CA PRO A 314 -6.88 10.10 0.48
C PRO A 314 -8.15 10.96 0.41
N LYS A 315 -8.85 10.89 -0.72
CA LYS A 315 -10.08 11.67 -0.91
C LYS A 315 -11.08 11.40 0.24
N ASP A 316 -11.75 12.46 0.65
CA ASP A 316 -12.85 12.46 1.62
C ASP A 316 -12.44 12.11 3.07
N ARG A 317 -11.15 11.90 3.37
CA ARG A 317 -10.62 11.70 4.74
C ARG A 317 -10.37 13.04 5.42
N SER A 318 -10.82 13.19 6.68
CA SER A 318 -10.53 14.38 7.48
C SER A 318 -9.11 14.39 8.03
N SER A 319 -8.50 15.58 8.13
CA SER A 319 -7.16 15.72 8.72
C SER A 319 -7.22 15.72 10.25
N ASP A 320 -6.15 15.26 10.89
CA ASP A 320 -6.04 15.30 12.36
C ASP A 320 -6.17 16.75 12.87
N LEU A 321 -5.54 17.72 12.19
CA LEU A 321 -5.63 19.13 12.55
C LEU A 321 -7.07 19.65 12.54
N GLU A 322 -7.83 19.31 11.50
CA GLU A 322 -9.23 19.70 11.35
C GLU A 322 -10.10 19.06 12.43
N ALA A 323 -9.89 17.78 12.72
CA ALA A 323 -10.62 17.06 13.77
C ALA A 323 -10.36 17.64 15.16
N ILE A 324 -9.08 17.90 15.51
CA ILE A 324 -8.69 18.51 16.79
C ILE A 324 -9.27 19.92 16.91
N SER A 325 -9.09 20.73 15.87
CA SER A 325 -9.57 22.12 15.86
C SER A 325 -11.08 22.18 16.06
N ARG A 326 -11.83 21.29 15.40
CA ARG A 326 -13.28 21.20 15.54
C ARG A 326 -13.70 20.83 16.97
N VAL A 327 -13.12 19.79 17.55
CA VAL A 327 -13.43 19.37 18.94
C VAL A 327 -13.17 20.52 19.92
N ILE A 328 -12.09 21.29 19.72
CA ILE A 328 -11.79 22.46 20.55
C ILE A 328 -12.83 23.57 20.35
N GLN A 329 -13.24 23.84 19.11
CA GLN A 329 -14.21 24.90 18.80
C GLN A 329 -15.63 24.58 19.27
N GLU A 330 -16.03 23.31 19.26
CA GLU A 330 -17.38 22.86 19.64
C GLU A 330 -17.55 22.65 21.15
N ALA A 331 -16.45 22.54 21.91
CA ALA A 331 -16.50 22.34 23.35
C ALA A 331 -17.15 23.52 24.09
N ARG A 332 -18.20 23.25 24.87
CA ARG A 332 -18.97 24.29 25.59
C ARG A 332 -18.55 24.53 27.04
N HIS A 333 -17.95 23.53 27.70
CA HIS A 333 -17.71 23.55 29.14
C HIS A 333 -16.23 23.38 29.49
N PHE A 334 -15.62 22.27 29.06
CA PHE A 334 -14.23 21.94 29.36
C PHE A 334 -13.62 21.13 28.23
N ILE A 335 -12.29 21.18 28.13
CA ILE A 335 -11.47 20.32 27.27
C ILE A 335 -10.34 19.79 28.14
N TYR A 336 -10.10 18.48 28.08
CA TYR A 336 -8.93 17.86 28.70
C TYR A 336 -7.92 17.53 27.62
N ILE A 337 -6.72 18.11 27.72
CA ILE A 337 -5.64 17.89 26.76
C ILE A 337 -4.47 17.24 27.50
N SER A 338 -4.10 16.05 27.06
CA SER A 338 -2.91 15.34 27.52
C SER A 338 -2.04 15.05 26.30
N ILE A 339 -0.91 15.74 26.21
CA ILE A 339 0.05 15.62 25.11
C ILE A 339 1.46 15.56 25.67
N ILE A 340 2.40 15.00 24.90
CA ILE A 340 3.81 14.91 25.30
C ILE A 340 4.44 16.31 25.33
N ASP A 341 4.22 17.11 24.28
CA ASP A 341 4.77 18.47 24.17
C ASP A 341 3.71 19.45 23.64
N TYR A 342 3.54 20.59 24.31
CA TYR A 342 2.63 21.68 23.88
C TYR A 342 3.24 22.59 22.83
N LEU A 343 4.56 22.57 22.67
CA LEU A 343 5.29 23.40 21.72
C LEU A 343 6.16 22.51 20.83
N PRO A 344 6.13 22.66 19.49
CA PRO A 344 7.25 22.23 18.68
C PRO A 344 8.57 22.73 19.23
N LEU A 345 9.45 21.83 19.64
CA LEU A 345 10.86 22.15 19.62
C LEU A 345 11.34 22.02 18.18
N LEU A 346 11.27 23.12 17.42
CA LEU A 346 11.85 23.21 16.08
C LEU A 346 13.36 23.05 16.20
N SER A 347 13.87 21.84 15.98
CA SER A 347 15.30 21.64 15.72
C SER A 347 15.66 22.39 14.45
N HIS A 348 16.75 23.17 14.50
CA HIS A 348 17.20 24.14 13.49
C HIS A 348 17.41 23.60 12.06
N ASN A 349 17.24 22.28 11.85
CA ASN A 349 17.42 21.58 10.57
C ASN A 349 16.12 21.05 9.93
N ALA A 350 14.95 21.22 10.56
CA ALA A 350 13.67 20.74 10.01
C ALA A 350 12.86 21.91 9.42
N HIS A 351 13.03 22.18 8.12
CA HIS A 351 12.11 23.04 7.40
C HIS A 351 10.71 22.41 7.38
N ARG A 352 9.75 23.07 8.04
CA ARG A 352 8.30 22.79 8.05
C ARG A 352 7.90 21.38 8.48
N LEU A 353 7.91 21.13 9.79
CA LEU A 353 7.01 20.14 10.39
C LEU A 353 5.81 20.89 10.96
N GLU A 354 4.58 20.47 10.61
CA GLU A 354 3.40 20.81 11.39
C GLU A 354 3.45 20.01 12.70
N PRO A 355 3.68 20.68 13.84
CA PRO A 355 4.13 19.97 15.03
C PRO A 355 3.02 19.64 16.03
N LEU A 356 1.81 20.16 15.81
CA LEU A 356 0.66 19.83 16.66
C LEU A 356 0.08 18.45 16.35
N CYS A 357 0.27 17.92 15.14
CA CYS A 357 -0.44 16.73 14.67
C CYS A 357 0.23 15.40 15.01
N THR A 358 1.48 15.40 15.45
CA THR A 358 2.24 14.16 15.60
C THR A 358 1.71 13.24 16.72
N LEU A 359 0.79 13.72 17.57
CA LEU A 359 0.40 13.00 18.79
C LEU A 359 -1.09 12.89 19.09
N LEU A 360 -1.94 13.57 18.33
CA LEU A 360 -3.39 13.52 18.51
C LEU A 360 -4.01 12.74 17.35
N LYS A 361 -3.88 11.42 17.40
CA LYS A 361 -4.79 10.57 16.63
C LYS A 361 -6.14 10.58 17.30
N LEU A 362 -7.00 11.47 16.83
CA LEU A 362 -8.38 11.50 17.29
C LEU A 362 -9.20 10.49 16.49
N LEU A 363 -9.64 9.44 17.19
CA LEU A 363 -11.02 9.06 17.01
C LEU A 363 -11.86 10.12 17.72
N SER A 364 -12.45 11.01 16.93
CA SER A 364 -13.43 11.95 17.47
C SER A 364 -14.72 11.18 17.75
N PHE A 365 -15.07 11.06 19.03
CA PHE A 365 -16.38 10.56 19.46
C PHE A 365 -17.21 11.74 19.92
N GLU A 366 -18.29 12.04 19.19
CA GLU A 366 -19.27 13.04 19.60
C GLU A 366 -20.52 12.33 20.09
N PHE A 367 -20.84 12.46 21.39
CA PHE A 367 -22.04 11.86 21.97
C PHE A 367 -23.24 12.76 21.65
N VAL A 368 -24.27 12.18 21.04
CA VAL A 368 -25.49 12.88 20.58
C VAL A 368 -26.59 12.87 21.63
#